data_AF-A0A1Q5E5M1-F1
#
_entry.id   AF-A0A1Q5E5M1-F1
#
_cell.length_a   1.000
_cell.length_b   1.000
_cell.length_c   1.000
_cell.angle_alpha   90.00
_cell.angle_beta   90.00
_cell.angle_gamma   90.00
#
_symmetry.space_group_name_H-M   'P 1'
#
loop_
_entity.id
_entity.type
_entity.pdbx_description
1 polymer ?
#
loop_
_entity_poly.entity_id
_entity_poly.type
_entity_poly.pdbx_seq_one_letter_code
_entity_poly.pdbx_strand_id
1 'polypeptide(L)'
;MNNWTGCTLTRENWSLSHGIWTTQPPVRIYDQQQGRWASESNGFATGTEGIARFFAENCANPVLNGRIVQVHWNNPYVGSNSYDSTGTDLMFYVPQPAGGGGNNATAEFSAWGR
;
A
#
# COMPACT_ATOMS: atom_id res chain seq x y z
N MET A 1 -0.45 -6.14 1.98
CA MET A 1 0.17 -6.04 0.64
C MET A 1 0.81 -7.37 0.29
N ASN A 2 0.25 -8.07 -0.68
CA ASN A 2 0.83 -9.28 -1.25
C ASN A 2 1.76 -8.91 -2.40
N ASN A 3 3.00 -9.37 -2.35
CA ASN A 3 3.98 -9.07 -3.37
C ASN A 3 4.13 -10.24 -4.34
N TRP A 4 3.54 -10.11 -5.54
CA TRP A 4 3.67 -11.05 -6.65
C TRP A 4 4.37 -10.39 -7.85
N THR A 5 5.20 -9.38 -7.57
CA THR A 5 5.87 -8.61 -8.62
C THR A 5 7.05 -9.33 -9.24
N GLY A 6 7.54 -10.41 -8.60
CA GLY A 6 8.83 -11.00 -8.94
C GLY A 6 10.02 -10.17 -8.42
N CYS A 7 9.79 -9.17 -7.57
CA CYS A 7 10.79 -8.27 -7.01
C CYS A 7 10.73 -8.24 -5.48
N THR A 8 11.79 -7.78 -4.84
CA THR A 8 11.71 -7.26 -3.47
C THR A 8 11.19 -5.82 -3.52
N LEU A 9 10.14 -5.51 -2.76
CA LEU A 9 9.60 -4.16 -2.62
C LEU A 9 10.19 -3.52 -1.37
N THR A 10 10.98 -2.46 -1.56
CA THR A 10 11.63 -1.74 -0.47
C THR A 10 10.96 -0.39 -0.26
N ARG A 11 10.56 -0.12 0.98
CA ARG A 11 9.82 1.09 1.35
C ARG A 11 10.66 2.33 1.09
N GLU A 12 10.17 3.18 0.20
CA GLU A 12 10.81 4.45 -0.19
C GLU A 12 10.19 5.62 0.59
N ASN A 13 8.86 5.70 0.61
CA ASN A 13 8.14 6.78 1.28
C ASN A 13 6.83 6.27 1.88
N TRP A 14 6.45 6.81 3.04
CA TRP A 14 5.17 6.52 3.69
C TRP A 14 4.75 7.73 4.51
N SER A 15 3.46 8.07 4.46
CA SER A 15 2.91 9.19 5.24
C SER A 15 1.43 8.99 5.48
N LEU A 16 0.93 9.64 6.53
CA LEU A 16 -0.49 9.77 6.80
C LEU A 16 -0.85 11.25 6.67
N SER A 17 -1.84 11.55 5.85
CA SER A 17 -2.50 12.86 5.83
C SER A 17 -3.36 13.03 7.09
N HIS A 18 -3.98 11.93 7.55
CA HIS A 18 -4.80 11.87 8.77
C HIS A 18 -4.61 10.55 9.51
N GLY A 19 -4.66 10.60 10.83
CA GLY A 19 -4.47 9.45 11.72
C GLY A 19 -3.03 9.29 12.20
N ILE A 20 -2.79 8.17 12.91
CA ILE A 20 -1.46 7.77 13.40
C ILE A 20 -1.18 6.31 13.02
N TRP A 21 0.10 5.98 12.92
CA TRP A 21 0.53 4.60 12.70
C TRP A 21 0.42 3.80 13.98
N THR A 22 -0.35 2.71 13.97
CA THR A 22 -0.26 1.66 14.98
C THR A 22 0.79 0.62 14.59
N THR A 23 0.98 0.41 13.29
CA THR A 23 2.06 -0.41 12.73
C THR A 23 2.54 0.23 11.45
N GLN A 24 3.83 0.55 11.37
CA GLN A 24 4.41 1.16 10.17
C GLN A 24 4.52 0.16 9.00
N PRO A 25 4.48 0.61 7.74
CA PRO A 25 4.80 -0.22 6.59
C PRO A 25 6.18 -0.87 6.74
N PRO A 26 6.34 -2.17 6.42
CA PRO A 26 7.63 -2.84 6.58
C PRO A 26 8.67 -2.24 5.64
N VAL A 27 9.95 -2.28 6.04
CA VAL A 27 11.06 -1.76 5.21
C VAL A 27 11.21 -2.56 3.91
N ARG A 28 10.97 -3.87 3.95
CA ARG A 28 11.03 -4.76 2.79
C ARG A 28 9.85 -5.71 2.77
N ILE A 29 9.36 -6.01 1.58
CA ILE A 29 8.45 -7.11 1.30
C ILE A 29 9.15 -7.95 0.22
N TYR A 30 9.68 -9.11 0.61
CA TYR A 30 10.32 -10.00 -0.35
C TYR A 30 9.31 -10.53 -1.37
N ASP A 31 9.81 -11.02 -2.50
CA ASP A 31 8.95 -11.66 -3.50
C ASP A 31 8.17 -12.82 -2.86
N GLN A 32 6.89 -12.95 -3.24
CA GLN A 32 5.93 -13.94 -2.72
C GLN A 32 5.66 -13.82 -1.21
N GLN A 33 6.04 -12.71 -0.57
CA GLN A 33 5.71 -12.43 0.83
C GLN A 33 4.66 -11.35 0.98
N GLN A 34 4.18 -11.20 2.22
CA GLN A 34 3.16 -10.23 2.59
C GLN A 34 3.71 -9.18 3.55
N GLY A 35 3.55 -7.91 3.17
CA GLY A 35 3.74 -6.77 4.07
C GLY A 35 2.43 -6.37 4.73
N ARG A 36 2.45 -6.08 6.03
CA ARG A 36 1.29 -5.64 6.82
C ARG A 36 1.62 -4.36 7.56
N TRP A 37 0.64 -3.47 7.63
CA TRP A 37 0.71 -2.22 8.40
C TRP A 37 -0.68 -1.78 8.79
N ALA A 38 -0.76 -0.85 9.72
CA ALA A 38 -2.01 -0.38 10.28
C ALA A 38 -1.89 1.09 10.70
N SER A 39 -2.96 1.83 10.45
CA SER A 39 -3.17 3.19 10.93
C SER A 39 -4.49 3.27 11.67
N GLU A 40 -4.56 4.12 12.68
CA GLU A 40 -5.78 4.40 13.42
C GLU A 40 -6.11 5.90 13.39
N SER A 41 -7.39 6.22 13.51
CA SER A 41 -7.80 7.61 13.69
C SER A 41 -7.48 8.05 15.12
N ASN A 42 -6.85 9.22 15.27
CA ASN A 42 -6.51 9.82 16.56
C ASN A 42 -7.18 11.18 16.80
N GLY A 43 -8.19 11.53 15.99
CA GLY A 43 -8.88 12.81 16.07
C GLY A 43 -10.41 12.65 16.10
N PHE A 44 -11.08 13.65 16.68
CA PHE A 44 -12.54 13.71 16.69
C PHE A 44 -13.04 13.92 15.24
N ALA A 45 -13.84 12.99 14.74
CA ALA A 45 -14.39 13.00 13.38
C ALA A 45 -13.36 12.98 12.23
N THR A 46 -12.12 12.52 12.47
CA THR A 46 -11.13 12.35 11.40
C THR A 46 -11.08 10.89 10.96
N GLY A 47 -10.99 10.64 9.66
CA GLY A 47 -10.66 9.31 9.12
C GLY A 47 -9.18 8.98 9.24
N THR A 48 -8.75 7.90 8.57
CA THR A 48 -7.33 7.66 8.28
C THR A 48 -7.08 7.76 6.79
N GLU A 49 -6.07 8.53 6.40
CA GLU A 49 -5.66 8.63 5.00
C GLU A 49 -4.14 8.56 4.92
N GLY A 50 -3.63 7.76 3.99
CA GLY A 50 -2.20 7.53 3.89
C GLY A 50 -1.75 6.92 2.59
N ILE A 51 -0.45 7.06 2.35
CA ILE A 51 0.25 6.45 1.24
C ILE A 51 1.38 5.55 1.75
N ALA A 52 1.64 4.48 1.01
CA ALA A 52 2.86 3.69 1.12
C ALA A 52 3.43 3.45 -0.28
N ARG A 53 4.69 3.84 -0.46
CA ARG A 53 5.42 3.80 -1.72
C ARG A 53 6.66 2.94 -1.57
N PHE A 54 6.84 2.03 -2.51
CA PHE A 54 7.91 1.04 -2.53
C PHE A 54 8.66 1.11 -3.86
N PHE A 55 9.97 0.96 -3.79
CA PHE A 55 10.86 0.79 -4.92
C PHE A 55 11.13 -0.70 -5.14
N ALA A 56 11.08 -1.15 -6.38
CA ALA A 56 11.33 -2.52 -6.77
C ALA A 56 12.84 -2.76 -6.98
N GLU A 57 13.38 -3.74 -6.26
CA GLU A 57 14.77 -4.18 -6.35
C GLU A 57 14.87 -5.71 -6.34
N ASN A 58 16.03 -6.25 -6.70
CA ASN A 58 16.27 -7.70 -6.79
C ASN A 58 15.20 -8.45 -7.58
N CYS A 59 14.78 -7.86 -8.71
CA CYS A 59 13.74 -8.42 -9.57
C CYS A 59 14.22 -9.61 -10.39
N ALA A 60 13.38 -10.64 -10.50
CA ALA A 60 13.55 -11.74 -11.44
C ALA A 60 13.59 -11.27 -12.90
N ASN A 61 12.77 -10.26 -13.25
CA ASN A 61 12.88 -9.51 -14.50
C ASN A 61 13.66 -8.20 -14.24
N PRO A 62 14.91 -8.06 -14.74
CA PRO A 62 15.73 -6.89 -14.46
C PRO A 62 15.12 -5.56 -14.90
N VAL A 63 14.23 -5.55 -15.90
CA VAL A 63 13.54 -4.34 -16.41
C VAL A 63 12.64 -3.70 -15.35
N LEU A 64 12.23 -4.47 -14.33
CA LEU A 64 11.39 -3.99 -13.24
C LEU A 64 12.18 -3.32 -12.11
N ASN A 65 13.49 -3.54 -12.03
CA ASN A 65 14.32 -2.84 -11.05
C ASN A 65 14.28 -1.34 -11.31
N GLY A 66 14.25 -0.51 -10.26
CA GLY A 66 14.15 0.94 -10.47
C GLY A 66 12.74 1.50 -10.35
N ARG A 67 11.72 0.65 -10.43
CA ARG A 67 10.34 1.08 -10.62
C ARG A 67 9.57 1.14 -9.32
N ILE A 68 8.43 1.82 -9.38
CA ILE A 68 7.66 2.20 -8.18
C ILE A 68 6.36 1.42 -8.11
N VAL A 69 6.04 0.96 -6.91
CA VAL A 69 4.72 0.46 -6.51
C VAL A 69 4.19 1.36 -5.40
N GLN A 70 3.02 1.97 -5.61
CA GLN A 70 2.40 2.87 -4.64
C GLN A 70 0.97 2.41 -4.35
N VAL A 71 0.60 2.45 -3.07
CA VAL A 71 -0.77 2.25 -2.62
C VAL A 71 -1.20 3.44 -1.78
N HIS A 72 -2.45 3.85 -1.96
CA HIS A 72 -3.10 4.92 -1.24
C HIS A 72 -4.40 4.37 -0.66
N TRP A 73 -4.71 4.76 0.58
CA TRP A 73 -5.98 4.46 1.23
C TRP A 73 -6.52 5.70 1.91
N ASN A 74 -7.84 5.82 1.88
CA ASN A 74 -8.59 6.80 2.63
C ASN A 74 -9.82 6.11 3.24
N ASN A 75 -9.90 6.12 4.55
CA ASN A 75 -11.02 5.62 5.34
C ASN A 75 -11.60 6.79 6.14
N PRO A 76 -12.60 7.52 5.60
CA PRO A 76 -13.16 8.71 6.23
C PRO A 76 -14.07 8.38 7.42
N TYR A 77 -14.22 9.32 8.36
CA TYR A 77 -15.14 9.18 9.50
C TYR A 77 -16.62 9.05 9.10
N VAL A 78 -17.00 9.69 7.98
CA VAL A 78 -18.31 9.56 7.32
C VAL A 78 -18.07 9.43 5.82
N GLY A 79 -18.58 8.37 5.21
CA GLY A 79 -18.45 8.10 3.78
C GLY A 79 -18.08 6.65 3.49
N SER A 80 -17.68 6.40 2.25
CA SER A 80 -17.14 5.11 1.81
C SER A 80 -15.62 5.19 1.77
N ASN A 81 -14.97 4.08 2.12
CA ASN A 81 -13.53 3.97 2.00
C ASN A 81 -13.14 3.98 0.52
N SER A 82 -12.03 4.65 0.22
CA SER A 82 -11.43 4.65 -1.10
C SER A 82 -9.99 4.15 -1.02
N TYR A 83 -9.60 3.46 -2.07
CA TYR A 83 -8.28 2.88 -2.22
C TYR A 83 -7.86 3.14 -3.65
N ASP A 84 -6.58 3.37 -3.89
CA ASP A 84 -6.04 3.42 -5.24
C ASP A 84 -4.54 3.13 -5.26
N SER A 85 -4.00 3.06 -6.47
CA SER A 85 -2.59 2.76 -6.74
C SER A 85 -1.94 3.82 -7.62
N THR A 86 -2.50 5.04 -7.64
CA THR A 86 -1.95 6.17 -8.38
C THR A 86 -0.51 6.40 -7.96
N GLY A 87 0.41 6.50 -8.94
CA GLY A 87 1.85 6.59 -8.69
C GLY A 87 2.61 5.27 -8.82
N THR A 88 1.92 4.15 -9.01
CA THR A 88 2.53 2.89 -9.45
C THR A 88 2.97 3.00 -10.91
N ASP A 89 4.18 2.51 -11.23
CA ASP A 89 4.69 2.39 -12.59
C ASP A 89 3.81 1.44 -13.44
N LEU A 90 3.65 1.74 -14.73
CA LEU A 90 2.79 0.99 -15.65
C LEU A 90 3.22 -0.46 -15.87
N MET A 91 4.48 -0.79 -15.56
CA MET A 91 5.00 -2.17 -15.57
C MET A 91 4.55 -3.00 -14.37
N PHE A 92 3.83 -2.39 -13.42
CA PHE A 92 3.14 -3.12 -12.37
C PHE A 92 1.64 -2.96 -12.50
N TYR A 93 0.94 -3.95 -11.97
CA TYR A 93 -0.50 -3.93 -11.82
C TYR A 93 -0.85 -4.05 -10.35
N VAL A 94 -1.63 -3.09 -9.85
CA VAL A 94 -2.20 -3.09 -8.50
C VAL A 94 -3.70 -2.82 -8.63
N PRO A 95 -4.55 -3.85 -8.60
CA PRO A 95 -5.99 -3.71 -8.60
C PRO A 95 -6.46 -3.05 -7.32
N GLN A 96 -7.70 -2.55 -7.39
CA GLN A 96 -8.45 -2.16 -6.22
C GLN A 96 -8.50 -3.31 -5.21
N PRO A 97 -8.12 -3.08 -3.94
CA PRO A 97 -8.13 -4.13 -2.93
C PRO A 97 -9.56 -4.61 -2.67
N ALA A 98 -9.70 -5.91 -2.39
CA ALA A 98 -10.98 -6.45 -1.92
C ALA A 98 -11.20 -6.03 -0.45
N GLY A 99 -12.43 -5.63 -0.11
CA GLY A 99 -12.85 -5.34 1.26
C GLY A 99 -12.87 -3.86 1.62
N GLY A 100 -12.90 -3.57 2.92
CA GLY A 100 -12.83 -2.21 3.46
C GLY A 100 -14.17 -1.53 3.75
N GLY A 101 -15.19 -2.24 4.24
CA GLY A 101 -16.40 -1.60 4.77
C GLY A 101 -16.30 -1.28 6.26
N GLY A 102 -16.90 -0.17 6.70
CA GLY A 102 -17.04 0.20 8.12
C GLY A 102 -15.82 0.87 8.75
N ASN A 103 -15.91 1.14 10.07
CA ASN A 103 -14.95 1.98 10.80
C ASN A 103 -13.60 1.29 11.09
N ASN A 104 -13.54 -0.04 11.05
CA ASN A 104 -12.32 -0.83 11.20
C ASN A 104 -12.10 -1.67 9.93
N ALA A 105 -11.55 -1.03 8.91
CA ALA A 105 -11.45 -1.58 7.58
C ALA A 105 -10.08 -2.21 7.33
N THR A 106 -10.08 -3.49 6.96
CA THR A 106 -8.91 -4.17 6.43
C THR A 106 -8.99 -4.14 4.90
N ALA A 107 -7.94 -3.60 4.26
CA ALA A 107 -7.79 -3.60 2.81
C ALA A 107 -6.58 -4.46 2.41
N GLU A 108 -6.81 -5.41 1.51
CA GLU A 108 -5.75 -6.30 1.04
C GLU A 108 -5.33 -5.93 -0.38
N PHE A 109 -4.25 -5.15 -0.47
CA PHE A 109 -3.59 -4.85 -1.74
C PHE A 109 -2.72 -6.00 -2.21
N SER A 110 -2.62 -6.17 -3.52
CA SER A 110 -1.71 -7.11 -4.17
C SER A 110 -1.04 -6.44 -5.38
N ALA A 111 0.24 -6.70 -5.65
CA ALA A 111 0.95 -6.19 -6.82
C ALA A 111 1.51 -7.32 -7.68
N TRP A 112 1.49 -7.12 -9.00
CA TRP A 112 2.05 -8.02 -10.01
C TRP A 112 2.94 -7.26 -10.98
N GLY A 113 3.99 -7.92 -11.48
CA GLY A 113 4.79 -7.45 -12.62
C GLY A 113 4.08 -7.76 -13.93
N ARG A 114 4.23 -6.88 -14.93
CA ARG A 114 3.75 -7.07 -16.29
C ARG A 114 4.86 -7.45 -17.25
#